data_AF-A0A7C0XHK7-F1
#
_entry.id   AF-A0A7C0XHK7-F1
#
_cell.length_a   1.000
_cell.length_b   1.000
_cell.length_c   1.000
_cell.angle_alpha   90.00
_cell.angle_beta   90.00
_cell.angle_gamma   90.00
#
_symmetry.space_group_name_H-M   'P 1'
#
loop_
_entity.id
_entity.type
_entity.pdbx_description
1 polymer ?
#
loop_
_entity_poly.entity_id
_entity_poly.type
_entity_poly.pdbx_seq_one_letter_code
_entity_poly.pdbx_strand_id
1 'polypeptide(L)'
;ASFYVVGNDTIHLEKMARWVIEKVNRKIQDKEHHFHFMNTRTGEPDTYFKEQRKSATYFALTKYKIPAFGIETSKNLESLELKIRYHNYVINEFLGLMGVEPEHPAILYEPPRLIYALLVVNGKYPNIVIDNSTVSIYRGDRIKITHIESNYPRGLSCDILGVGTEQDFLKEFEVKDNTSIIFRKDNFKIGRVNISITNLKKDYIAFIFEVNGEKTSVFENDTLFVKKGDKIRILNVLVDGMSSSTFTVNLKGFVPDILYNTGEDRGYLIDTANLKWRKYSVYGQGKCYPVVVTRGSQEIARAYVRIR
;
A
#
# COMPACT_ATOMS: atom_id res chain seq x y z
N ALA A 1 26.42 18.69 -25.30
CA ALA A 1 27.48 18.43 -26.31
C ALA A 1 26.87 17.57 -27.40
N SER A 2 27.08 17.89 -28.68
CA SER A 2 26.49 17.11 -29.79
C SER A 2 27.21 15.80 -30.06
N PHE A 3 28.49 15.72 -29.69
CA PHE A 3 29.32 14.52 -29.75
C PHE A 3 30.30 14.49 -28.58
N TYR A 4 30.87 13.32 -28.30
CA TYR A 4 31.88 13.12 -27.26
C TYR A 4 32.96 12.15 -27.73
N VAL A 5 34.24 12.50 -27.55
CA VAL A 5 35.36 11.65 -27.95
C VAL A 5 35.82 10.80 -26.76
N VAL A 6 35.87 9.48 -26.96
CA VAL A 6 36.33 8.49 -25.97
C VAL A 6 37.46 7.67 -26.60
N GLY A 7 38.70 7.97 -26.23
CA GLY A 7 39.86 7.36 -26.90
C GLY A 7 39.90 7.75 -28.38
N ASN A 8 39.82 6.75 -29.27
CA ASN A 8 39.74 6.95 -30.73
C ASN A 8 38.30 6.96 -31.27
N ASP A 9 37.30 6.73 -30.43
CA ASP A 9 35.90 6.65 -30.83
C ASP A 9 35.16 7.98 -30.59
N THR A 10 34.17 8.26 -31.44
CA THR A 10 33.28 9.42 -31.29
C THR A 10 31.84 8.96 -31.07
N ILE A 11 31.29 9.32 -29.92
CA ILE A 11 29.90 9.09 -29.56
C ILE A 11 29.06 10.27 -30.06
N HIS A 12 28.18 10.03 -31.02
CA HIS A 12 27.32 11.07 -31.61
C HIS A 12 25.98 11.20 -30.87
N LEU A 13 25.99 11.86 -29.71
CA LEU A 13 24.82 12.04 -28.83
C LEU A 13 23.62 12.66 -29.57
N GLU A 14 23.85 13.70 -30.36
CA GLU A 14 22.77 14.36 -31.11
C GLU A 14 22.15 13.41 -32.16
N LYS A 15 22.97 12.61 -32.84
CA LYS A 15 22.49 11.63 -33.83
C LYS A 15 21.61 10.58 -33.17
N MET A 16 22.02 10.08 -32.00
CA MET A 16 21.23 9.13 -31.21
C MET A 16 19.90 9.74 -30.78
N ALA A 17 19.93 10.94 -30.20
CA ALA A 17 18.72 11.61 -29.73
C ALA A 17 17.73 11.90 -30.87
N ARG A 18 18.21 12.39 -32.02
CA ARG A 18 17.36 12.65 -33.20
C ARG A 18 16.74 11.39 -33.77
N TRP A 19 17.50 10.29 -33.82
CA TRP A 19 16.97 8.99 -34.26
C TRP A 19 15.84 8.51 -33.34
N VAL A 20 16.03 8.60 -32.02
CA VAL A 20 15.00 8.24 -31.04
C VAL A 20 13.76 9.11 -31.20
N ILE A 21 13.94 10.43 -31.29
CA ILE A 21 12.83 11.39 -31.46
C ILE A 21 12.02 11.06 -32.72
N GLU A 22 12.68 10.75 -33.84
CA GLU A 22 12.00 10.38 -35.08
C GLU A 22 11.12 9.13 -34.90
N LYS A 23 11.64 8.10 -34.24
CA LYS A 23 10.91 6.85 -33.98
C LYS A 23 9.74 7.07 -33.01
N VAL A 24 9.94 7.84 -31.96
CA VAL A 24 8.92 8.15 -30.96
C VAL A 24 7.80 9.00 -31.56
N ASN A 25 8.13 10.06 -32.30
CA ASN A 25 7.11 10.96 -32.86
C ASN A 25 6.21 10.26 -33.89
N ARG A 26 6.69 9.22 -34.57
CA ARG A 26 5.84 8.36 -35.43
C ARG A 26 4.76 7.60 -34.64
N LYS A 27 4.96 7.39 -33.33
CA LYS A 27 4.00 6.72 -32.42
C LYS A 27 3.04 7.70 -31.75
N ILE A 28 3.26 9.00 -31.89
CA ILE A 28 2.49 10.05 -31.24
C ILE A 28 1.60 10.73 -32.29
N GLN A 29 0.28 10.52 -32.17
CA GLN A 29 -0.70 11.05 -33.12
C GLN A 29 -0.82 12.58 -33.04
N ASP A 30 -0.84 13.13 -31.83
CA ASP A 30 -0.92 14.57 -31.62
C ASP A 30 0.45 15.24 -31.84
N LYS A 31 0.51 16.16 -32.79
CA LYS A 31 1.75 16.86 -33.14
C LYS A 31 2.21 17.83 -32.06
N GLU A 32 1.31 18.36 -31.24
CA GLU A 32 1.66 19.23 -30.11
C GLU A 32 2.40 18.46 -29.01
N HIS A 33 2.35 17.13 -29.05
CA HIS A 33 3.04 16.24 -28.12
C HIS A 33 4.37 15.71 -28.66
N HIS A 34 4.81 16.17 -29.84
CA HIS A 34 6.05 15.70 -30.44
C HIS A 34 7.26 16.10 -29.60
N PHE A 35 8.20 15.18 -29.44
CA PHE A 35 9.47 15.46 -28.81
C PHE A 35 10.36 16.29 -29.74
N HIS A 36 11.17 17.16 -29.13
CA HIS A 36 12.14 18.00 -29.81
C HIS A 36 13.53 17.82 -29.19
N PHE A 37 14.56 17.99 -30.01
CA PHE A 37 15.93 17.95 -29.53
C PHE A 37 16.32 19.29 -28.92
N MET A 38 16.84 19.26 -27.69
CA MET A 38 17.37 20.43 -26.99
C MET A 38 18.82 20.16 -26.57
N ASN A 39 19.77 20.96 -27.07
CA ASN A 39 21.15 20.93 -26.62
C ASN A 39 21.43 22.15 -25.74
N THR A 40 21.60 21.92 -24.45
CA THR A 40 21.87 22.95 -23.43
C THR A 40 23.29 23.49 -23.48
N ARG A 41 24.20 22.95 -24.32
CA ARG A 41 25.60 23.41 -24.42
C ARG A 41 26.29 23.52 -23.04
N THR A 42 25.94 22.65 -22.07
CA THR A 42 26.25 22.81 -20.63
C THR A 42 27.73 23.03 -20.29
N GLY A 43 28.63 22.44 -21.08
CA GLY A 43 30.08 22.56 -20.87
C GLY A 43 30.67 23.88 -21.36
N GLU A 44 29.94 24.67 -22.14
CA GLU A 44 30.46 25.90 -22.72
C GLU A 44 30.43 27.04 -21.69
N PRO A 45 31.45 27.92 -21.64
CA PRO A 45 31.52 29.00 -20.67
C PRO A 45 30.34 29.97 -20.73
N ASP A 46 29.86 30.24 -21.94
CA ASP A 46 28.81 31.19 -22.31
C ASP A 46 27.40 30.60 -22.32
N THR A 47 27.22 29.32 -21.96
CA THR A 47 25.88 28.70 -21.93
C THR A 47 24.91 29.46 -21.02
N TYR A 48 23.66 29.55 -21.47
CA TYR A 48 22.54 30.05 -20.66
C TYR A 48 22.16 29.07 -19.54
N PHE A 49 22.40 27.77 -19.73
CA PHE A 49 21.97 26.68 -18.83
C PHE A 49 23.08 26.29 -17.84
N LYS A 50 23.64 27.28 -17.13
CA LYS A 50 24.80 27.06 -16.24
C LYS A 50 24.47 26.11 -15.08
N GLU A 51 23.23 26.11 -14.62
CA GLU A 51 22.74 25.23 -13.56
C GLU A 51 22.86 23.75 -13.93
N GLN A 52 22.75 23.40 -15.21
CA GLN A 52 22.84 22.02 -15.70
C GLN A 52 24.22 21.39 -15.47
N ARG A 53 25.25 22.16 -15.11
CA ARG A 53 26.55 21.63 -14.69
C ARG A 53 26.47 20.79 -13.42
N LYS A 54 25.39 20.94 -12.63
CA LYS A 54 25.09 20.13 -11.44
C LYS A 54 24.19 18.92 -11.72
N SER A 55 23.79 18.71 -12.98
CA SER A 55 22.88 17.63 -13.36
C SER A 55 23.57 16.27 -13.38
N ALA A 56 22.77 15.21 -13.18
CA ALA A 56 23.24 13.83 -13.29
C ALA A 56 23.76 13.50 -14.70
N THR A 57 23.13 14.03 -15.75
CA THR A 57 23.52 13.79 -17.14
C THR A 57 24.88 14.42 -17.46
N TYR A 58 25.13 15.65 -16.99
CA TYR A 58 26.43 16.29 -17.15
C TYR A 58 27.53 15.56 -16.37
N PHE A 59 27.23 15.13 -15.14
CA PHE A 59 28.17 14.36 -14.33
C PHE A 59 28.53 13.02 -14.97
N ALA A 60 27.54 12.24 -15.42
CA ALA A 60 27.74 10.96 -16.10
C ALA A 60 28.61 11.12 -17.36
N LEU A 61 28.29 12.11 -18.20
CA LEU A 61 29.02 12.36 -19.44
C LEU A 61 30.46 12.83 -19.18
N THR A 62 30.67 13.77 -18.25
CA THR A 62 32.00 14.38 -18.06
C THR A 62 32.94 13.53 -17.22
N LYS A 63 32.43 12.87 -16.16
CA LYS A 63 33.24 12.08 -15.22
C LYS A 63 33.45 10.64 -15.69
N TYR A 64 32.39 9.99 -16.18
CA TYR A 64 32.43 8.57 -16.52
C TYR A 64 32.39 8.28 -18.02
N LYS A 65 32.24 9.31 -18.86
CA LYS A 65 32.15 9.18 -20.33
C LYS A 65 30.97 8.32 -20.78
N ILE A 66 29.93 8.26 -19.96
CA ILE A 66 28.71 7.51 -20.25
C ILE A 66 27.77 8.41 -21.06
N PRO A 67 27.25 7.96 -22.21
CA PRO A 67 26.20 8.67 -22.94
C PRO A 67 25.00 8.93 -22.02
N ALA A 68 24.58 10.20 -21.93
CA ALA A 68 23.52 10.59 -20.99
C ALA A 68 22.53 11.55 -21.66
N PHE A 69 21.25 11.31 -21.44
CA PHE A 69 20.15 12.04 -22.05
C PHE A 69 19.14 12.45 -20.99
N GLY A 70 18.69 13.71 -21.02
CA GLY A 70 17.53 14.16 -20.28
C GLY A 70 16.28 13.89 -21.10
N ILE A 71 15.28 13.25 -20.51
CA ILE A 71 13.98 13.02 -21.12
C ILE A 71 12.96 13.78 -20.28
N GLU A 72 12.16 14.62 -20.92
CA GLU A 72 11.15 15.40 -20.23
C GLU A 72 9.87 15.42 -21.08
N THR A 73 8.73 15.24 -20.41
CA THR A 73 7.41 15.41 -21.01
C THR A 73 6.73 16.63 -20.44
N SER A 74 5.92 17.32 -21.25
CA SER A 74 5.20 18.53 -20.80
C SER A 74 4.35 18.28 -19.56
N LYS A 75 4.39 19.24 -18.62
CA LYS A 75 3.50 19.24 -17.45
C LYS A 75 2.02 19.35 -17.84
N ASN A 76 1.74 19.93 -19.01
CA ASN A 76 0.41 20.18 -19.54
C ASN A 76 -0.23 18.96 -20.20
N LEU A 77 0.48 17.83 -20.32
CA LEU A 77 -0.14 16.58 -20.79
C LEU A 77 -1.28 16.18 -19.83
N GLU A 78 -2.41 15.79 -20.42
CA GLU A 78 -3.70 15.61 -19.75
C GLU A 78 -3.68 14.57 -18.61
N SER A 79 -2.89 13.50 -18.77
CA SER A 79 -2.85 12.40 -17.81
C SER A 79 -1.43 11.96 -17.45
N LEU A 80 -1.28 11.44 -16.23
CA LEU A 80 -0.06 10.78 -15.78
C LEU A 80 0.27 9.55 -16.64
N GLU A 81 -0.76 8.83 -17.07
CA GLU A 81 -0.60 7.67 -17.95
C GLU A 81 0.07 8.05 -19.27
N LEU A 82 -0.35 9.17 -19.88
CA LEU A 82 0.23 9.66 -21.13
C LEU A 82 1.70 10.06 -20.96
N LYS A 83 2.03 10.74 -19.84
CA LYS A 83 3.40 11.09 -19.46
C LYS A 83 4.29 9.86 -19.34
N ILE A 84 3.80 8.80 -18.67
CA ILE A 84 4.52 7.53 -18.51
C ILE A 84 4.68 6.83 -19.86
N ARG A 85 3.61 6.77 -20.66
CA ARG A 85 3.63 6.13 -21.99
C ARG A 85 4.67 6.75 -22.91
N TYR A 86 4.75 8.08 -22.96
CA TYR A 86 5.72 8.79 -23.78
C TYR A 86 7.16 8.60 -23.29
N HIS A 87 7.40 8.62 -21.98
CA HIS A 87 8.72 8.26 -21.43
C HIS A 87 9.11 6.83 -21.82
N ASN A 88 8.19 5.87 -21.71
CA ASN A 88 8.44 4.47 -22.07
C ASN A 88 8.79 4.32 -23.56
N TYR A 89 8.15 5.07 -24.47
CA TYR A 89 8.53 5.07 -25.88
C TYR A 89 9.98 5.52 -26.06
N VAL A 90 10.39 6.63 -25.43
CA VAL A 90 11.75 7.15 -25.53
C VAL A 90 12.77 6.16 -24.96
N ILE A 91 12.50 5.61 -23.76
CA ILE A 91 13.37 4.63 -23.11
C ILE A 91 13.54 3.39 -23.98
N ASN A 92 12.44 2.84 -24.53
CA ASN A 92 12.49 1.64 -25.36
C ASN A 92 13.29 1.85 -26.65
N GLU A 93 13.19 3.02 -27.29
CA GLU A 93 14.01 3.30 -28.48
C GLU A 93 15.50 3.45 -28.13
N PHE A 94 15.84 4.04 -26.98
CA PHE A 94 17.23 4.08 -26.51
C PHE A 94 17.77 2.68 -26.15
N LEU A 95 16.96 1.83 -25.51
CA LEU A 95 17.33 0.44 -25.24
C LEU A 95 17.55 -0.34 -26.54
N GLY A 96 16.69 -0.14 -27.54
CA GLY A 96 16.85 -0.71 -28.88
C GLY A 96 18.14 -0.28 -29.57
N LEU A 97 18.57 0.98 -29.43
CA LEU A 97 19.89 1.44 -29.91
C LEU A 97 21.07 0.70 -29.27
N MET A 98 20.89 0.19 -28.05
CA MET A 98 21.89 -0.58 -27.30
C MET A 98 21.74 -2.10 -27.49
N GLY A 99 20.82 -2.55 -28.35
CA GLY A 99 20.55 -3.97 -28.56
C GLY A 99 19.82 -4.65 -27.39
N VAL A 100 19.17 -3.86 -26.52
CA VAL A 100 18.38 -4.37 -25.39
C VAL A 100 16.92 -4.46 -25.82
N GLU A 101 16.41 -5.68 -25.89
CA GLU A 101 14.99 -5.95 -26.19
C GLU A 101 14.17 -6.02 -24.89
N PRO A 102 13.02 -5.33 -24.81
CA PRO A 102 12.12 -5.43 -23.66
C PRO A 102 11.57 -6.86 -23.52
N GLU A 103 11.47 -7.35 -22.29
CA GLU A 103 10.85 -8.63 -22.01
C GLU A 103 9.32 -8.58 -22.26
N HIS A 104 8.78 -9.62 -22.88
CA HIS A 104 7.34 -9.79 -23.12
C HIS A 104 6.79 -10.94 -22.27
N PRO A 105 5.61 -10.80 -21.64
CA PRO A 105 4.68 -9.67 -21.69
C PRO A 105 5.10 -8.50 -20.79
N ALA A 106 4.59 -7.30 -21.10
CA ALA A 106 4.80 -6.12 -20.27
C ALA A 106 4.39 -6.40 -18.82
N ILE A 107 5.26 -6.05 -17.87
CA ILE A 107 4.97 -6.16 -16.43
C ILE A 107 3.72 -5.31 -16.16
N LEU A 108 2.60 -5.97 -15.89
CA LEU A 108 1.36 -5.30 -15.53
C LEU A 108 1.48 -4.83 -14.09
N TYR A 109 1.72 -3.55 -13.90
CA TYR A 109 1.71 -2.93 -12.58
C TYR A 109 0.26 -2.83 -12.11
N GLU A 110 -0.12 -3.64 -11.12
CA GLU A 110 -1.41 -3.48 -10.46
C GLU A 110 -1.49 -2.08 -9.82
N PRO A 111 -2.64 -1.40 -9.82
CA PRO A 111 -2.81 -0.15 -9.08
C PRO A 111 -2.43 -0.34 -7.60
N PRO A 112 -1.68 0.60 -6.99
CA PRO A 112 -1.27 0.46 -5.61
C PRO A 112 -2.49 0.57 -4.69
N ARG A 113 -2.58 -0.34 -3.73
CA ARG A 113 -3.69 -0.39 -2.77
C ARG A 113 -3.20 -0.76 -1.37
N LEU A 114 -3.90 -0.25 -0.35
CA LEU A 114 -3.71 -0.71 1.02
C LEU A 114 -4.30 -2.12 1.17
N ILE A 115 -3.51 -3.06 1.72
CA ILE A 115 -4.01 -4.37 2.14
C ILE A 115 -4.40 -4.31 3.62
N TYR A 116 -3.53 -3.80 4.50
CA TYR A 116 -3.86 -3.45 5.88
C TYR A 116 -2.75 -2.58 6.48
N ALA A 117 -2.99 -1.99 7.64
CA ALA A 117 -1.95 -1.40 8.48
C ALA A 117 -2.10 -1.86 9.94
N LEU A 118 -1.02 -1.77 10.70
CA LEU A 118 -1.01 -2.07 12.14
C LEU A 118 -0.97 -0.76 12.93
N LEU A 119 -2.11 -0.43 13.55
CA LEU A 119 -2.30 0.72 14.42
C LEU A 119 -2.14 0.33 15.88
N VAL A 120 -1.11 0.84 16.54
CA VAL A 120 -0.93 0.71 17.99
C VAL A 120 -1.56 1.93 18.67
N VAL A 121 -2.34 1.69 19.72
CA VAL A 121 -2.91 2.74 20.59
C VAL A 121 -2.31 2.58 21.99
N ASN A 122 -1.70 3.64 22.53
CA ASN A 122 -1.07 3.68 23.86
C ASN A 122 -0.07 2.54 24.12
N GLY A 123 0.73 2.16 23.10
CA GLY A 123 1.73 1.10 23.22
C GLY A 123 1.15 -0.32 23.42
N LYS A 124 -0.16 -0.51 23.27
CA LYS A 124 -0.84 -1.82 23.41
C LYS A 124 -0.68 -2.68 22.15
N TYR A 125 -1.31 -3.87 22.15
CA TYR A 125 -1.33 -4.76 20.99
C TYR A 125 -1.85 -4.04 19.73
N PRO A 126 -1.22 -4.27 18.56
CA PRO A 126 -1.59 -3.59 17.33
C PRO A 126 -2.95 -4.04 16.80
N ASN A 127 -3.76 -3.07 16.41
CA ASN A 127 -5.02 -3.23 15.71
C ASN A 127 -4.80 -3.27 14.21
N ILE A 128 -5.41 -4.25 13.55
CA ILE A 128 -5.43 -4.29 12.09
C ILE A 128 -6.47 -3.29 11.60
N VAL A 129 -6.04 -2.34 10.78
CA VAL A 129 -6.92 -1.39 10.12
C VAL A 129 -6.87 -1.58 8.62
N ILE A 130 -8.03 -1.48 7.97
CA ILE A 130 -8.19 -1.64 6.52
C ILE A 130 -8.81 -0.38 5.92
N ASP A 131 -8.79 -0.28 4.60
CA ASP A 131 -9.36 0.88 3.92
C ASP A 131 -10.84 1.12 4.29
N ASN A 132 -11.16 2.38 4.55
CA ASN A 132 -12.45 2.90 5.02
C ASN A 132 -12.94 2.36 6.38
N SER A 133 -12.09 1.67 7.15
CA SER A 133 -12.42 1.32 8.54
C SER A 133 -12.40 2.54 9.47
N THR A 134 -13.11 2.42 10.59
CA THR A 134 -13.11 3.42 11.66
C THR A 134 -12.60 2.79 12.95
N VAL A 135 -11.68 3.46 13.63
CA VAL A 135 -11.20 3.08 14.97
C VAL A 135 -11.64 4.13 15.96
N SER A 136 -12.31 3.69 17.02
CA SER A 136 -12.70 4.57 18.13
C SER A 136 -11.61 4.55 19.20
N ILE A 137 -11.15 5.74 19.61
CA ILE A 137 -10.16 5.93 20.67
C ILE A 137 -10.65 7.00 21.66
N TYR A 138 -10.03 7.09 22.83
CA TYR A 138 -10.33 8.16 23.78
C TYR A 138 -9.57 9.43 23.43
N ARG A 139 -10.12 10.57 23.82
CA ARG A 139 -9.43 11.86 23.71
C ARG A 139 -8.11 11.81 24.49
N GLY A 140 -7.02 12.13 23.83
CA GLY A 140 -5.66 12.11 24.40
C GLY A 140 -4.94 10.78 24.22
N ASP A 141 -5.57 9.77 23.61
CA ASP A 141 -4.86 8.53 23.26
C ASP A 141 -3.74 8.82 22.24
N ARG A 142 -2.64 8.08 22.39
CA ARG A 142 -1.48 8.14 21.49
C ARG A 142 -1.55 7.02 20.49
N ILE A 143 -1.41 7.33 19.20
CA ILE A 143 -1.46 6.36 18.12
C ILE A 143 -0.15 6.28 17.35
N LYS A 144 0.15 5.09 16.82
CA LYS A 144 1.32 4.84 15.98
C LYS A 144 1.00 3.79 14.91
N ILE A 145 1.30 4.11 13.65
CA ILE A 145 1.32 3.09 12.59
C ILE A 145 2.68 2.38 12.62
N THR A 146 2.65 1.09 12.92
CA THR A 146 3.86 0.25 13.05
C THR A 146 4.17 -0.56 11.81
N HIS A 147 3.17 -0.82 10.97
CA HIS A 147 3.33 -1.55 9.70
C HIS A 147 2.29 -1.08 8.69
N ILE A 148 2.67 -1.07 7.41
CA ILE A 148 1.77 -0.83 6.28
C ILE A 148 2.00 -1.97 5.29
N GLU A 149 0.95 -2.71 4.99
CA GLU A 149 0.94 -3.75 3.97
C GLU A 149 0.25 -3.25 2.70
N SER A 150 0.92 -3.39 1.56
CA SER A 150 0.40 -3.04 0.24
C SER A 150 0.83 -4.11 -0.78
N ASN A 151 0.23 -4.11 -1.97
CA ASN A 151 0.74 -4.86 -3.11
C ASN A 151 2.09 -4.34 -3.64
N TYR A 152 2.62 -3.24 -3.07
CA TYR A 152 3.98 -2.76 -3.28
C TYR A 152 4.79 -2.75 -1.98
N PRO A 153 6.06 -3.22 -1.99
CA PRO A 153 6.85 -3.38 -0.77
C PRO A 153 7.57 -2.10 -0.29
N ARG A 154 7.57 -1.02 -1.08
CA ARG A 154 8.38 0.19 -0.82
C ARG A 154 7.62 1.46 -1.16
N GLY A 155 8.10 2.61 -0.67
CA GLY A 155 7.50 3.92 -0.94
C GLY A 155 6.19 4.17 -0.20
N LEU A 156 5.96 3.44 0.89
CA LEU A 156 4.75 3.55 1.71
C LEU A 156 4.93 4.63 2.78
N SER A 157 3.92 5.48 2.93
CA SER A 157 3.83 6.43 4.04
C SER A 157 2.40 6.54 4.56
N CYS A 158 2.25 7.20 5.69
CA CYS A 158 0.95 7.61 6.20
C CYS A 158 1.00 9.05 6.70
N ASP A 159 -0.19 9.63 6.86
CA ASP A 159 -0.42 11.02 7.25
C ASP A 159 -1.61 11.05 8.20
N ILE A 160 -1.38 11.54 9.41
CA ILE A 160 -2.43 11.68 10.42
C ILE A 160 -2.93 13.12 10.35
N LEU A 161 -4.07 13.30 9.68
CA LEU A 161 -4.56 14.62 9.30
C LEU A 161 -4.75 15.54 10.51
N GLY A 162 -4.25 16.77 10.41
CA GLY A 162 -4.38 17.79 11.45
C GLY A 162 -3.48 17.57 12.68
N VAL A 163 -2.68 16.50 12.72
CA VAL A 163 -1.76 16.21 13.83
C VAL A 163 -0.32 16.07 13.36
N GLY A 164 -0.09 15.35 12.26
CA GLY A 164 1.25 15.13 11.71
C GLY A 164 1.44 15.72 10.31
N THR A 165 2.13 14.98 9.45
CA THR A 165 2.57 15.35 8.10
C THR A 165 2.47 14.15 7.15
N GLU A 166 2.82 14.30 5.88
CA GLU A 166 2.77 13.19 4.92
C GLU A 166 3.77 12.03 5.17
N GLN A 167 4.63 12.16 6.20
CA GLN A 167 5.64 11.19 6.60
C GLN A 167 5.53 10.82 8.09
N ASP A 168 4.36 10.34 8.50
CA ASP A 168 4.06 9.99 9.90
C ASP A 168 4.32 8.52 10.24
N PHE A 169 4.75 7.72 9.27
CA PHE A 169 4.99 6.30 9.48
C PHE A 169 6.04 6.07 10.58
N LEU A 170 5.74 5.15 11.51
CA LEU A 170 6.53 4.83 12.71
C LEU A 170 6.65 5.94 13.78
N LYS A 171 6.04 7.10 13.57
CA LYS A 171 5.94 8.17 14.57
C LYS A 171 4.68 8.00 15.42
N GLU A 172 4.70 8.56 16.62
CA GLU A 172 3.62 8.46 17.59
C GLU A 172 3.01 9.85 17.83
N PHE A 173 1.68 9.92 17.88
CA PHE A 173 0.94 11.17 17.97
C PHE A 173 -0.21 11.08 18.95
N GLU A 174 -0.39 12.13 19.75
CA GLU A 174 -1.57 12.29 20.60
C GLU A 174 -2.75 12.79 19.75
N VAL A 175 -3.91 12.16 19.89
CA VAL A 175 -5.12 12.51 19.12
C VAL A 175 -6.19 13.07 20.07
N LYS A 176 -6.62 14.31 19.81
CA LYS A 176 -7.58 15.03 20.66
C LYS A 176 -8.97 15.15 20.04
N ASP A 177 -9.03 15.09 18.71
CA ASP A 177 -10.21 15.31 17.89
C ASP A 177 -10.33 14.24 16.81
N ASN A 178 -11.53 14.09 16.24
CA ASN A 178 -11.77 13.17 15.14
C ASN A 178 -10.80 13.47 13.99
N THR A 179 -10.15 12.44 13.47
CA THR A 179 -9.16 12.58 12.40
C THR A 179 -9.22 11.41 11.44
N SER A 180 -8.33 11.38 10.46
CA SER A 180 -8.15 10.25 9.57
C SER A 180 -6.68 10.06 9.26
N ILE A 181 -6.32 8.79 9.06
CA ILE A 181 -5.00 8.38 8.61
C ILE A 181 -5.10 8.11 7.11
N ILE A 182 -4.33 8.85 6.32
CA ILE A 182 -4.25 8.68 4.87
C ILE A 182 -2.98 7.89 4.54
N PHE A 183 -3.13 6.75 3.89
CA PHE A 183 -2.01 5.90 3.46
C PHE A 183 -1.65 6.23 2.02
N ARG A 184 -0.35 6.31 1.71
CA ARG A 184 0.16 6.68 0.39
C ARG A 184 1.25 5.71 -0.11
N LYS A 185 1.35 5.59 -1.43
CA LYS A 185 2.46 5.01 -2.19
C LYS A 185 3.04 6.09 -3.11
N ASP A 186 4.27 6.53 -2.88
CA ASP A 186 4.90 7.63 -3.64
C ASP A 186 3.95 8.83 -3.84
N ASN A 187 3.32 9.28 -2.76
CA ASN A 187 2.30 10.33 -2.71
C ASN A 187 0.91 9.99 -3.29
N PHE A 188 0.76 8.87 -3.99
CA PHE A 188 -0.56 8.39 -4.43
C PHE A 188 -1.33 7.81 -3.25
N LYS A 189 -2.56 8.30 -2.99
CA LYS A 189 -3.41 7.79 -1.91
C LYS A 189 -3.86 6.36 -2.20
N ILE A 190 -3.58 5.44 -1.29
CA ILE A 190 -3.90 4.02 -1.41
C ILE A 190 -4.92 3.53 -0.37
N GLY A 191 -5.25 4.35 0.63
CA GLY A 191 -6.29 4.05 1.61
C GLY A 191 -6.53 5.16 2.63
N ARG A 192 -7.61 5.04 3.39
CA ARG A 192 -8.02 5.92 4.50
C ARG A 192 -8.54 5.10 5.66
N VAL A 193 -8.16 5.46 6.88
CA VAL A 193 -8.76 4.96 8.12
C VAL A 193 -9.27 6.15 8.90
N ASN A 194 -10.51 6.10 9.40
CA ASN A 194 -11.07 7.16 10.23
C ASN A 194 -10.77 6.89 11.70
N ILE A 195 -10.42 7.93 12.45
CA ILE A 195 -10.23 7.87 13.90
C ILE A 195 -11.34 8.70 14.54
N SER A 196 -12.16 8.07 15.35
CA SER A 196 -13.28 8.70 16.06
C SER A 196 -12.97 8.82 17.54
N ILE A 197 -13.10 10.02 18.10
CA ILE A 197 -13.02 10.25 19.54
C ILE A 197 -14.35 9.85 20.17
N THR A 198 -14.28 8.94 21.14
CA THR A 198 -15.44 8.53 21.94
C THR A 198 -15.30 8.99 23.39
N ASN A 199 -16.38 9.52 23.96
CA ASN A 199 -16.52 9.79 25.40
C ASN A 199 -17.26 8.65 26.14
N LEU A 200 -17.82 7.71 25.38
CA LEU A 200 -18.43 6.52 25.95
C LEU A 200 -17.29 5.57 26.33
N LYS A 201 -17.21 5.21 27.62
CA LYS A 201 -16.66 3.89 28.00
C LYS A 201 -17.43 2.91 27.13
N LYS A 202 -16.80 2.34 26.09
CA LYS A 202 -17.48 1.43 25.14
C LYS A 202 -18.37 0.47 25.93
N ASP A 203 -19.60 0.27 25.47
CA ASP A 203 -20.30 -0.98 25.69
C ASP A 203 -19.34 -2.09 25.24
N TYR A 204 -18.63 -2.71 26.17
CA TYR A 204 -17.47 -3.53 25.85
C TYR A 204 -17.93 -4.80 25.14
N ILE A 205 -17.87 -4.81 23.80
CA ILE A 205 -17.98 -6.06 23.07
C ILE A 205 -16.64 -6.77 23.15
N ALA A 206 -16.56 -7.79 24.01
CA ALA A 206 -15.36 -8.56 24.28
C ALA A 206 -15.52 -9.98 23.75
N PHE A 207 -14.62 -10.40 22.86
CA PHE A 207 -14.55 -11.76 22.36
C PHE A 207 -13.62 -12.56 23.26
N ILE A 208 -14.15 -13.59 23.89
CA ILE A 208 -13.41 -14.46 24.81
C ILE A 208 -13.01 -15.72 24.04
N PHE A 209 -11.71 -15.97 23.98
CA PHE A 209 -11.12 -17.12 23.33
C PHE A 209 -10.40 -18.01 24.34
N GLU A 210 -10.24 -19.27 23.98
CA GLU A 210 -9.21 -20.15 24.51
C GLU A 210 -8.24 -20.46 23.38
N VAL A 211 -6.94 -20.32 23.63
CA VAL A 211 -5.87 -20.64 22.68
C VAL A 211 -4.93 -21.62 23.36
N ASN A 212 -4.85 -22.85 22.82
CA ASN A 212 -4.04 -23.94 23.37
C ASN A 212 -4.28 -24.20 24.88
N GLY A 213 -5.53 -24.03 25.33
CA GLY A 213 -5.93 -24.21 26.74
C GLY A 213 -5.82 -22.95 27.60
N GLU A 214 -5.21 -21.86 27.11
CA GLU A 214 -5.13 -20.59 27.82
C GLU A 214 -6.23 -19.63 27.41
N LYS A 215 -6.93 -19.05 28.38
CA LYS A 215 -7.98 -18.05 28.12
C LYS A 215 -7.38 -16.70 27.78
N THR A 216 -7.93 -16.06 26.76
CA THR A 216 -7.57 -14.71 26.35
C THR A 216 -8.81 -13.98 25.84
N SER A 217 -8.71 -12.66 25.66
CA SER A 217 -9.80 -11.86 25.13
C SER A 217 -9.28 -10.76 24.24
N VAL A 218 -10.09 -10.40 23.25
CA VAL A 218 -9.86 -9.23 22.39
C VAL A 218 -11.16 -8.44 22.31
N PHE A 219 -11.08 -7.13 22.12
CA PHE A 219 -12.28 -6.30 21.97
C PHE A 219 -12.75 -6.28 20.51
N GLU A 220 -13.91 -5.69 20.29
CA GLU A 220 -14.40 -5.40 18.96
C GLU A 220 -13.35 -4.63 18.13
N ASN A 221 -13.13 -5.12 16.91
CA ASN A 221 -12.13 -4.72 15.92
C ASN A 221 -10.68 -5.03 16.28
N ASP A 222 -10.40 -5.58 17.47
CA ASP A 222 -9.08 -6.09 17.81
C ASP A 222 -8.79 -7.42 17.09
N THR A 223 -7.54 -7.86 17.20
CA THR A 223 -7.04 -9.08 16.55
C THR A 223 -6.46 -10.05 17.56
N LEU A 224 -6.94 -11.29 17.54
CA LEU A 224 -6.30 -12.44 18.14
C LEU A 224 -5.19 -12.94 17.22
N PHE A 225 -3.95 -12.88 17.69
CA PHE A 225 -2.80 -13.44 16.97
C PHE A 225 -2.55 -14.88 17.38
N VAL A 226 -2.45 -15.76 16.40
CA VAL A 226 -2.24 -17.21 16.57
C VAL A 226 -1.18 -17.70 15.59
N LYS A 227 -0.54 -18.81 15.88
CA LYS A 227 0.33 -19.54 14.94
C LYS A 227 -0.48 -20.56 14.16
N LYS A 228 -0.03 -20.89 12.96
CA LYS A 228 -0.61 -22.01 12.21
C LYS A 228 -0.52 -23.31 13.02
N GLY A 229 -1.66 -23.94 13.28
CA GLY A 229 -1.76 -25.17 14.08
C GLY A 229 -2.21 -24.96 15.52
N ASP A 230 -2.25 -23.71 16.01
CA ASP A 230 -2.84 -23.40 17.30
C ASP A 230 -4.30 -23.87 17.33
N LYS A 231 -4.70 -24.44 18.46
CA LYS A 231 -6.07 -24.85 18.74
C LYS A 231 -6.79 -23.71 19.43
N ILE A 232 -7.82 -23.17 18.79
CA ILE A 232 -8.62 -22.08 19.37
C ILE A 232 -10.05 -22.54 19.62
N ARG A 233 -10.69 -21.95 20.63
CA ARG A 233 -12.13 -22.07 20.86
C ARG A 233 -12.68 -20.68 21.15
N ILE A 234 -13.78 -20.31 20.51
CA ILE A 234 -14.52 -19.10 20.86
C ILE A 234 -15.40 -19.50 22.06
N LEU A 235 -15.09 -18.98 23.24
CA LEU A 235 -15.82 -19.33 24.46
C LEU A 235 -17.11 -18.52 24.57
N ASN A 236 -17.02 -17.21 24.38
CA ASN A 236 -18.18 -16.32 24.43
C ASN A 236 -17.88 -14.99 23.74
N VAL A 237 -18.92 -14.21 23.50
CA VAL A 237 -18.80 -12.77 23.24
C VAL A 237 -19.67 -12.07 24.25
N LEU A 238 -19.09 -11.16 25.02
CA LEU A 238 -19.84 -10.29 25.92
C LEU A 238 -20.30 -9.09 25.10
N VAL A 239 -21.59 -8.78 25.12
CA VAL A 239 -22.18 -7.60 24.51
C VAL A 239 -23.01 -6.94 25.60
N ASP A 240 -22.73 -5.67 25.92
CA ASP A 240 -23.41 -5.02 27.04
C ASP A 240 -24.92 -4.95 26.80
N GLY A 241 -25.71 -5.18 27.86
CA GLY A 241 -27.16 -5.22 27.80
C GLY A 241 -27.77 -6.33 26.92
N MET A 242 -26.98 -7.28 26.41
CA MET A 242 -27.46 -8.31 25.48
C MET A 242 -27.08 -9.73 25.94
N SER A 243 -28.06 -10.64 25.93
CA SER A 243 -27.82 -12.05 26.23
C SER A 243 -27.06 -12.72 25.08
N SER A 244 -26.13 -13.61 25.42
CA SER A 244 -25.35 -14.38 24.44
C SER A 244 -26.22 -15.24 23.51
N SER A 245 -27.44 -15.57 23.93
CA SER A 245 -28.43 -16.34 23.16
C SER A 245 -29.15 -15.55 22.07
N THR A 246 -29.06 -14.20 22.06
CA THR A 246 -29.80 -13.36 21.10
C THR A 246 -29.01 -13.07 19.82
N PHE A 247 -27.79 -13.58 19.70
CA PHE A 247 -26.93 -13.40 18.53
C PHE A 247 -26.13 -14.67 18.25
N THR A 248 -25.64 -14.78 17.01
CA THR A 248 -24.75 -15.85 16.55
C THR A 248 -23.33 -15.35 16.37
N VAL A 249 -22.35 -16.22 16.59
CA VAL A 249 -20.91 -15.89 16.42
C VAL A 249 -20.29 -16.82 15.41
N ASN A 250 -19.74 -16.28 14.32
CA ASN A 250 -19.21 -17.04 13.20
C ASN A 250 -17.75 -16.69 12.90
N LEU A 251 -16.85 -17.67 12.92
CA LEU A 251 -15.51 -17.51 12.37
C LEU A 251 -15.56 -17.74 10.86
N LYS A 252 -15.40 -16.67 10.08
CA LYS A 252 -15.38 -16.78 8.63
C LYS A 252 -14.20 -17.64 8.17
N GLY A 253 -14.48 -18.56 7.26
CA GLY A 253 -13.51 -19.52 6.75
C GLY A 253 -13.37 -20.82 7.55
N PHE A 254 -14.16 -20.97 8.62
CA PHE A 254 -14.37 -22.21 9.35
C PHE A 254 -15.77 -22.76 9.10
N VAL A 255 -15.88 -24.09 9.08
CA VAL A 255 -17.14 -24.83 9.13
C VAL A 255 -16.91 -26.03 10.04
N PRO A 256 -17.72 -26.21 11.10
CA PRO A 256 -17.64 -27.40 11.95
C PRO A 256 -18.08 -28.66 11.19
N ASP A 257 -17.54 -29.81 11.59
CA ASP A 257 -17.90 -31.11 11.01
C ASP A 257 -19.23 -31.61 11.61
N ILE A 258 -20.33 -31.05 11.12
CA ILE A 258 -21.71 -31.31 11.56
C ILE A 258 -22.65 -31.40 10.36
N LEU A 259 -23.76 -32.14 10.51
CA LEU A 259 -24.76 -32.32 9.44
C LEU A 259 -25.43 -31.00 9.01
N TYR A 260 -25.62 -30.06 9.95
CA TYR A 260 -26.33 -28.81 9.71
C TYR A 260 -25.59 -27.64 10.35
N ASN A 261 -25.06 -26.73 9.53
CA ASN A 261 -24.34 -25.56 9.98
C ASN A 261 -25.29 -24.39 10.26
N THR A 262 -25.38 -23.98 11.53
CA THR A 262 -26.20 -22.85 11.98
C THR A 262 -25.47 -21.51 11.91
N GLY A 263 -24.17 -21.50 11.59
CA GLY A 263 -23.30 -20.32 11.66
C GLY A 263 -22.92 -19.93 13.09
N GLU A 264 -23.21 -20.77 14.08
CA GLU A 264 -22.78 -20.60 15.47
C GLU A 264 -21.55 -21.45 15.76
N ASP A 265 -20.40 -20.80 15.94
CA ASP A 265 -19.09 -21.43 16.10
C ASP A 265 -18.56 -21.39 17.53
N ARG A 266 -19.27 -20.81 18.50
CA ARG A 266 -18.88 -20.90 19.91
C ARG A 266 -18.83 -22.35 20.37
N GLY A 267 -17.86 -22.65 21.23
CA GLY A 267 -17.66 -23.98 21.82
C GLY A 267 -16.90 -24.98 20.95
N TYR A 268 -16.83 -24.78 19.63
CA TYR A 268 -16.07 -25.67 18.74
C TYR A 268 -14.56 -25.49 18.92
N LEU A 269 -13.82 -26.60 18.90
CA LEU A 269 -12.36 -26.59 18.86
C LEU A 269 -11.91 -26.45 17.40
N ILE A 270 -11.20 -25.37 17.12
CA ILE A 270 -10.81 -24.97 15.76
C ILE A 270 -9.29 -25.10 15.65
N ASP A 271 -8.83 -25.95 14.74
CA ASP A 271 -7.43 -25.96 14.34
C ASP A 271 -7.18 -24.89 13.29
N THR A 272 -6.35 -23.90 13.62
CA THR A 272 -6.03 -22.79 12.71
C THR A 272 -5.35 -23.25 11.42
N ALA A 273 -4.71 -24.44 11.38
CA ALA A 273 -4.19 -25.02 10.15
C ALA A 273 -5.31 -25.46 9.17
N ASN A 274 -6.53 -25.65 9.66
CA ASN A 274 -7.69 -26.09 8.89
C ASN A 274 -8.58 -24.95 8.38
N LEU A 275 -8.20 -23.68 8.59
CA LEU A 275 -8.84 -22.52 7.98
C LEU A 275 -8.49 -22.46 6.48
N LYS A 276 -9.16 -23.30 5.69
CA LYS A 276 -8.85 -23.57 4.28
C LYS A 276 -9.50 -22.58 3.32
N TRP A 277 -10.57 -21.91 3.72
CA TRP A 277 -11.37 -21.10 2.79
C TRP A 277 -10.85 -19.67 2.67
N ARG A 278 -9.75 -19.51 1.92
CA ARG A 278 -9.05 -18.24 1.72
C ARG A 278 -9.97 -17.09 1.29
N LYS A 279 -10.99 -17.34 0.45
CA LYS A 279 -11.93 -16.32 -0.02
C LYS A 279 -12.66 -15.56 1.09
N TYR A 280 -12.78 -16.15 2.29
CA TYR A 280 -13.41 -15.53 3.45
C TYR A 280 -12.41 -14.83 4.39
N SER A 281 -11.12 -14.94 4.13
CA SER A 281 -10.13 -14.09 4.77
C SER A 281 -10.16 -12.68 4.18
N VAL A 282 -9.65 -11.71 4.93
CA VAL A 282 -9.50 -10.32 4.50
C VAL A 282 -8.70 -10.29 3.17
N TYR A 283 -9.34 -9.78 2.11
CA TYR A 283 -8.83 -9.74 0.73
C TYR A 283 -8.36 -11.08 0.14
N GLY A 284 -8.86 -12.23 0.63
CA GLY A 284 -8.56 -13.53 0.02
C GLY A 284 -7.17 -14.11 0.33
N GLN A 285 -6.41 -13.51 1.24
CA GLN A 285 -4.98 -13.82 1.46
C GLN A 285 -4.71 -15.08 2.31
N GLY A 286 -5.73 -15.66 2.94
CA GLY A 286 -5.62 -16.83 3.83
C GLY A 286 -4.93 -16.54 5.17
N LYS A 287 -4.81 -15.27 5.54
CA LYS A 287 -3.95 -14.79 6.64
C LYS A 287 -4.71 -14.24 7.84
N CYS A 288 -5.85 -13.59 7.59
CA CYS A 288 -6.64 -12.89 8.60
C CYS A 288 -8.11 -13.20 8.39
N TYR A 289 -8.77 -13.79 9.38
CA TYR A 289 -10.15 -14.26 9.27
C TYR A 289 -11.02 -13.51 10.28
N PRO A 290 -12.14 -12.90 9.85
CA PRO A 290 -13.03 -12.20 10.78
C PRO A 290 -13.87 -13.20 11.59
N VAL A 291 -14.01 -12.93 12.89
CA VAL A 291 -15.00 -13.51 13.79
C VAL A 291 -16.13 -12.50 13.89
N VAL A 292 -17.32 -12.88 13.44
CA VAL A 292 -18.43 -11.98 13.20
C VAL A 292 -19.57 -12.31 14.14
N VAL A 293 -20.18 -11.28 14.74
CA VAL A 293 -21.36 -11.39 15.60
C VAL A 293 -22.56 -10.86 14.82
N THR A 294 -23.59 -11.69 14.66
CA THR A 294 -24.79 -11.35 13.90
C THR A 294 -26.05 -11.52 14.73
N ARG A 295 -26.98 -10.56 14.61
CA ARG A 295 -28.34 -10.67 15.12
C ARG A 295 -29.30 -10.68 13.94
N GLY A 296 -29.88 -11.84 13.64
CA GLY A 296 -30.59 -12.03 12.38
C GLY A 296 -29.65 -11.89 11.19
N SER A 297 -29.95 -10.98 10.26
CA SER A 297 -29.09 -10.67 9.10
C SER A 297 -28.10 -9.54 9.35
N GLN A 298 -28.22 -8.82 10.46
CA GLN A 298 -27.38 -7.66 10.75
C GLN A 298 -26.12 -8.09 11.49
N GLU A 299 -24.96 -7.68 10.98
CA GLU A 299 -23.72 -7.73 11.72
C GLU A 299 -23.67 -6.62 12.76
N ILE A 300 -23.45 -7.00 14.03
CA ILE A 300 -23.41 -6.06 15.15
C ILE A 300 -22.00 -5.85 15.71
N ALA A 301 -21.08 -6.77 15.46
CA ALA A 301 -19.68 -6.64 15.87
C ALA A 301 -18.78 -7.60 15.10
N ARG A 302 -17.48 -7.31 15.08
CA ARG A 302 -16.44 -8.24 14.60
C ARG A 302 -15.15 -8.13 15.40
N ALA A 303 -14.37 -9.19 15.37
CA ALA A 303 -12.96 -9.23 15.72
C ALA A 303 -12.20 -10.02 14.64
N TYR A 304 -10.88 -10.12 14.74
CA TYR A 304 -10.06 -10.81 13.75
C TYR A 304 -9.19 -11.90 14.37
N VAL A 305 -8.99 -13.00 13.63
CA VAL A 305 -7.99 -14.04 13.94
C VAL A 305 -6.91 -13.99 12.87
N ARG A 306 -5.67 -13.67 13.26
CA ARG A 306 -4.52 -13.54 12.36
C ARG A 306 -3.53 -14.68 12.58
N ILE A 307 -3.30 -15.47 11.54
CA ILE A 307 -2.36 -16.60 11.54
C ILE A 307 -0.95 -16.11 11.16
N ARG A 308 -0.02 -16.10 12.11
CA ARG A 308 1.40 -15.83 11.88
C ARG A 308 2.10 -17.02 11.25
#